data_AF-A0A5D2M9N5-F1
#
_entry.id   AF-A0A5D2M9N5-F1
#
_cell.length_a   1.000
_cell.length_b   1.000
_cell.length_c   1.000
_cell.angle_alpha   90.00
_cell.angle_beta   90.00
_cell.angle_gamma   90.00
#
_symmetry.space_group_name_H-M   'P 1'
#
loop_
_entity.id
_entity.type
_entity.pdbx_description
1 polymer ?
#
loop_
_entity_poly.entity_id
_entity_poly.type
_entity_poly.pdbx_seq_one_letter_code
_entity_poly.pdbx_strand_id
1 'polypeptide(L)' 'MRIRVRLDIRQPLLRWKKIRKQGKGCLDASFNNERIPTICYLCGLICYSESNCRKLIDIGEGEVVRAWLETIRAEVRQA' A
#
# COMPACT_ATOMS: atom_id res chain seq x y z
N MET A 1 14.76 2.44 8.77
CA MET A 1 15.45 1.80 7.63
C MET A 1 14.80 2.30 6.35
N ARG A 2 15.58 2.66 5.31
CA ARG A 2 15.08 3.09 4.01
C ARG A 2 15.67 2.20 2.93
N ILE A 3 14.83 1.71 2.03
CA ILE A 3 15.26 0.90 0.88
C ILE A 3 14.67 1.49 -0.40
N ARG A 4 15.40 1.40 -1.50
CA ARG A 4 14.89 1.74 -2.83
C ARG A 4 14.63 0.44 -3.58
N VAL A 5 13.43 0.31 -4.13
CA VAL A 5 13.00 -0.89 -4.85
C VAL A 5 12.38 -0.50 -6.19
N ARG A 6 12.48 -1.39 -7.17
CA ARG A 6 11.63 -1.32 -8.36
C ARG A 6 10.31 -1.99 -8.02
N LEU A 7 9.20 -1.32 -8.30
CA LEU A 7 7.86 -1.80 -8.02
C LEU A 7 7.09 -1.91 -9.34
N ASP A 8 6.32 -2.99 -9.51
CA ASP A 8 5.31 -3.04 -10.57
C ASP A 8 4.07 -2.26 -10.13
N ILE A 9 3.86 -1.10 -10.74
CA ILE A 9 2.75 -0.18 -10.43
C ILE A 9 1.37 -0.75 -10.80
N ARG A 10 1.33 -1.82 -11.61
CA ARG A 10 0.10 -2.52 -12.00
C ARG A 10 -0.38 -3.48 -10.93
N GLN A 11 0.39 -3.66 -9.85
CA GLN A 11 0.02 -4.48 -8.71
C GLN A 11 -0.22 -3.61 -7.47
N PRO A 12 -1.16 -4.01 -6.58
CA PRO A 12 -1.39 -3.29 -5.35
C PRO A 12 -0.12 -3.19 -4.50
N LEU A 13 0.08 -2.02 -3.89
CA LEU A 13 1.21 -1.79 -3.00
C LEU A 13 1.22 -2.75 -1.80
N LEU A 14 2.40 -3.32 -1.54
CA LEU A 14 2.64 -4.20 -0.41
C LEU A 14 2.59 -3.41 0.92
N ARG A 15 1.73 -3.86 1.84
CA ARG A 15 1.54 -3.22 3.17
C ARG A 15 2.50 -3.77 4.21
N TRP A 16 2.62 -5.10 4.24
CA TRP A 16 3.49 -5.81 5.15
C TRP A 16 4.02 -7.07 4.49
N LYS A 17 5.13 -7.59 5.00
CA LYS A 17 5.69 -8.86 4.57
C LYS A 17 6.25 -9.60 5.76
N LYS A 18 5.91 -10.88 5.85
CA LYS A 18 6.55 -11.80 6.78
C LYS A 18 7.95 -12.13 6.26
N ILE A 19 8.96 -11.72 7.01
CA ILE A 19 10.38 -11.95 6.72
C ILE A 19 10.86 -13.08 7.61
N ARG A 20 11.40 -14.13 6.99
CA ARG A 20 12.09 -15.21 7.70
C ARG A 20 13.51 -14.80 7.98
N LYS A 21 13.95 -14.95 9.22
CA LYS A 21 15.33 -14.70 9.65
C LYS A 21 16.05 -16.05 9.74
N GLN A 22 17.25 -16.18 9.17
CA GLN A 22 17.98 -17.45 9.24
C GLN A 22 18.18 -17.88 10.71
N GLY A 23 17.80 -19.12 11.02
CA GLY A 23 17.90 -19.70 12.36
C GLY A 23 17.02 -19.04 13.44
N LYS A 24 16.12 -18.12 13.07
CA LYS A 24 15.20 -17.43 13.98
C LYS A 24 13.78 -17.46 13.42
N GLY A 25 12.81 -17.08 14.26
CA GLY A 25 11.40 -16.98 13.87
C GLY A 25 11.12 -15.99 12.73
N CYS A 26 9.83 -15.82 12.44
CA CYS A 26 9.36 -14.85 11.45
C CYS A 26 9.14 -13.47 12.09
N LEU A 27 9.37 -12.42 11.33
CA LEU A 27 9.07 -11.03 11.70
C LEU A 27 8.14 -10.44 10.65
N ASP A 28 7.11 -9.72 11.07
CA ASP A 28 6.26 -8.96 10.14
C ASP A 28 6.83 -7.56 9.99
N ALA A 29 7.22 -7.20 8.76
CA ALA A 29 7.71 -5.89 8.43
C ALA A 29 6.60 -5.09 7.74
N SER A 30 6.20 -3.99 8.35
CA SER A 30 5.31 -3.00 7.73
C SER A 30 6.11 -2.01 6.89
N PHE A 31 5.51 -1.55 5.79
CA PHE A 31 6.16 -0.63 4.86
C PHE A 31 5.41 0.69 4.78
N ASN A 32 6.15 1.78 4.94
CA ASN A 32 5.71 3.13 4.64
C ASN A 32 6.54 3.64 3.45
N ASN A 33 5.90 4.33 2.52
CA ASN A 33 6.48 4.71 1.24
C ASN A 33 6.60 6.22 1.13
N GLU A 34 7.79 6.71 0.78
CA GLU A 34 8.11 8.15 0.76
C GLU A 34 7.68 8.85 -0.54
N ARG A 35 7.54 8.12 -1.65
CA ARG A 35 7.34 8.70 -2.99
C ARG A 35 6.17 8.06 -3.72
N ILE A 36 5.02 7.98 -3.04
CA ILE A 36 3.77 7.56 -3.69
C ILE A 36 3.11 8.79 -4.30
N PRO A 37 2.84 8.82 -5.62
CA PRO A 37 2.02 9.85 -6.25
C PRO A 37 0.53 9.60 -5.88
N THR A 38 -0.34 9.43 -6.86
CA THR A 38 -1.74 9.07 -6.64
C THR A 38 -1.90 7.56 -6.40
N ILE A 39 -2.48 7.19 -5.27
CA ILE A 39 -2.86 5.82 -4.93
C ILE A 39 -4.38 5.72 -4.72
N CYS A 40 -4.96 4.61 -5.13
CA CYS A 40 -6.33 4.26 -4.81
C CYS A 40 -6.39 3.49 -3.49
N TYR A 41 -6.97 4.06 -2.43
CA TYR A 41 -7.05 3.39 -1.13
C TYR A 41 -8.04 2.19 -1.10
N LEU A 42 -8.88 2.04 -2.12
CA LEU A 42 -9.73 0.86 -2.31
C LEU A 42 -8.97 -0.37 -2.81
N CYS A 43 -8.08 -0.18 -3.79
CA CYS A 43 -7.44 -1.30 -4.49
C CYS A 43 -5.92 -1.33 -4.39
N GLY A 44 -5.28 -0.29 -3.86
CA GLY A 44 -3.85 -0.21 -3.60
C GLY A 44 -2.99 0.10 -4.82
N LEU A 45 -3.59 0.35 -5.99
CA LEU A 45 -2.84 0.65 -7.22
C LEU A 45 -2.35 2.09 -7.26
N ILE A 46 -1.14 2.25 -7.80
CA ILE A 46 -0.52 3.54 -8.09
C ILE A 46 -0.87 3.87 -9.54
N CYS A 47 -1.76 4.83 -9.76
CA CYS A 47 -2.05 5.44 -11.07
C CYS A 47 -3.27 6.37 -10.98
N TYR A 48 -4.20 6.09 -10.07
CA TYR A 48 -5.51 6.74 -10.02
C TYR A 48 -6.06 6.83 -8.59
N SER A 49 -7.02 7.73 -8.37
CA SER A 49 -7.73 7.94 -7.10
C SER A 49 -8.91 6.98 -6.93
N GLU A 50 -9.47 6.89 -5.73
CA GLU A 50 -10.62 6.04 -5.45
C GLU A 50 -11.78 6.25 -6.44
N SER A 51 -12.08 7.51 -6.79
CA SER A 51 -13.14 7.92 -7.73
C SER A 51 -13.08 7.25 -9.11
N ASN A 52 -11.89 6.85 -9.56
CA ASN A 52 -11.67 6.26 -10.89
C ASN A 52 -11.42 4.75 -10.79
N CYS A 53 -11.65 4.16 -9.61
CA CYS A 53 -11.42 2.75 -9.39
C CYS A 53 -12.53 1.90 -9.99
N ARG A 54 -12.17 0.96 -10.87
CA ARG A 54 -13.14 0.00 -11.44
C ARG A 54 -13.84 -0.84 -10.38
N LYS A 55 -13.19 -1.10 -9.24
CA LYS A 55 -13.84 -1.82 -8.12
C LYS A 55 -15.07 -1.08 -7.59
N LEU A 56 -15.18 0.24 -7.73
CA LEU A 56 -16.40 0.96 -7.35
C LEU A 56 -17.62 0.53 -8.19
N ILE A 57 -17.40 0.06 -9.41
CA ILE A 57 -18.48 -0.44 -10.28
C ILE A 57 -18.95 -1.82 -9.78
N ASP A 58 -18.04 -2.60 -9.21
CA ASP A 58 -18.31 -3.96 -8.71
C ASP A 58 -18.88 -3.96 -7.26
N ILE A 59 -18.68 -2.89 -6.51
CA ILE A 59 -19.23 -2.72 -5.16
C ILE A 59 -20.69 -2.28 -5.30
N GLY A 60 -21.63 -3.21 -5.08
CA GLY A 60 -23.07 -2.91 -5.05
C GLY A 60 -23.48 -2.01 -3.87
N GLU A 61 -24.76 -1.98 -3.51
CA GLU A 61 -25.23 -1.26 -2.31
C GLU A 61 -24.65 -1.88 -1.03
N GLY A 62 -23.60 -1.27 -0.49
CA GLY A 62 -22.89 -1.75 0.70
C GLY A 62 -21.75 -0.82 1.14
N GLU A 63 -21.19 -1.09 2.31
CA GLU A 63 -20.10 -0.28 2.88
C GLU A 63 -18.80 -0.49 2.09
N VAL A 64 -18.21 0.62 1.63
CA VAL A 64 -16.95 0.61 0.89
C VAL A 64 -15.77 0.44 1.85
N VAL A 65 -15.23 -0.77 1.95
CA VAL A 65 -14.06 -1.04 2.79
C VAL A 65 -12.77 -0.64 2.06
N ARG A 66 -12.04 0.32 2.64
CA ARG A 66 -10.71 0.72 2.16
C ARG A 66 -9.66 -0.27 2.64
N ALA A 67 -9.06 -1.00 1.71
CA ALA A 67 -7.99 -1.94 2.04
C ALA A 67 -6.64 -1.23 2.32
N TRP A 68 -6.48 0.04 1.94
CA TRP A 68 -5.31 0.84 2.27
C TRP A 68 -5.71 2.08 3.07
N LEU A 69 -4.77 2.58 3.88
CA LEU A 69 -4.94 3.76 4.72
C LEU A 69 -3.79 4.73 4.48
N GLU A 70 -3.93 5.96 4.99
CA GLU A 70 -2.92 7.02 4.90
C GLU A 70 -1.57 6.60 5.48
N THR A 71 -1.56 5.65 6.43
CA THR A 71 -0.37 5.05 7.03
C THR A 71 0.57 4.39 6.03
N ILE A 72 0.14 4.13 4.78
CA ILE A 72 1.05 3.64 3.74
C ILE A 72 2.06 4.70 3.29
N ARG A 73 1.76 5.98 3.50
CA ARG A 73 2.70 7.07 3.25
C ARG A 73 3.66 7.19 4.42
N ALA A 74 4.92 7.42 4.11
CA ALA A 74 5.90 7.74 5.14
C ALA A 74 5.64 9.15 5.66
N GLU A 75 5.65 9.31 6.98
CA GLU A 75 5.61 10.63 7.60
C GLU A 75 6.80 11.47 7.13
N VAL A 76 6.54 12.74 6.83
CA VAL A 76 7.58 13.70 6.51
C VAL A 76 8.38 13.95 7.78
N ARG A 77 9.56 13.35 7.87
CA ARG A 77 10.51 13.70 8.94
C ARG A 77 11.06 15.08 8.61
N GLN A 78 10.63 16.10 9.36
CA GLN A 78 11.31 17.38 9.37
C GLN A 78 12.76 17.13 9.80
N ALA A 79 13.69 17.64 8.99
CA ALA A 79 15.13 17.50 9.19
C ALA A 79 15.65 18.64 10.09
#